data_AF-A0A0M9BTS9-F1
#
_entry.id   AF-A0A0M9BTS9-F1
#
_cell.length_a   1.000
_cell.length_b   1.000
_cell.length_c   1.000
_cell.angle_alpha   90.00
_cell.angle_beta   90.00
_cell.angle_gamma   90.00
#
_symmetry.space_group_name_H-M   'P 1'
#
loop_
_entity.id
_entity.type
_entity.pdbx_description
1 polymer ?
#
loop_
_entity_poly.entity_id
_entity_poly.type
_entity_poly.pdbx_seq_one_letter_code
_entity_poly.pdbx_strand_id
1 'polypeptide(L)'
;IVSEVHEALQQLGVDRFILMGHSIAGLYGVSYVNTYPDEVLAFIGIDSSVPNQPGMDVKLPLKSLQFLQGSGLMRLLTKVSGDPYKSLAFDEHTKEQMRLISSQVSTNPTMVDELRHLGSNFKDGAQMTYPHDLPLLLFVQSNNENNEQWVPLHEEQAKQSAHGKVIPMEGSHYLHHTKFKEIAQEFKDYMKQIQ
;
A
#
# COMPACT_ATOMS: atom_id res chain seq x y z
N ILE A 1 -6.79 12.50 -1.71
CA ILE A 1 -6.39 11.12 -2.10
C ILE A 1 -7.49 10.41 -2.87
N VAL A 2 -8.58 9.91 -2.27
CA VAL A 2 -9.61 9.12 -3.00
C VAL A 2 -10.22 9.88 -4.19
N SER A 3 -10.61 11.14 -4.00
CA SER A 3 -11.13 11.99 -5.08
C SER A 3 -10.10 12.31 -6.16
N GLU A 4 -8.83 12.49 -5.80
CA GLU A 4 -7.74 12.79 -6.74
C GLU A 4 -7.43 11.58 -7.62
N VAL A 5 -7.44 10.37 -7.04
CA VAL A 5 -7.27 9.12 -7.81
C VAL A 5 -8.44 8.93 -8.77
N HIS A 6 -9.68 9.15 -8.30
CA HIS A 6 -10.86 9.07 -9.15
C HIS A 6 -10.79 10.07 -10.30
N GLU A 7 -10.48 11.34 -10.02
CA GLU A 7 -10.33 12.38 -11.05
C GLU A 7 -9.27 11.99 -12.10
N ALA A 8 -8.12 11.47 -11.66
CA ALA A 8 -7.07 11.03 -12.59
C ALA A 8 -7.53 9.87 -13.49
N LEU A 9 -8.27 8.90 -12.94
CA LEU A 9 -8.81 7.77 -13.70
C LEU A 9 -9.88 8.20 -14.70
N GLN A 10 -10.75 9.13 -14.32
CA GLN A 10 -11.75 9.72 -15.21
C GLN A 10 -11.10 10.48 -16.38
N GLN A 11 -10.02 11.24 -16.12
CA GLN A 11 -9.28 11.91 -17.19
C GLN A 11 -8.61 10.92 -18.16
N LEU A 12 -8.31 9.70 -17.72
CA LEU A 12 -7.75 8.62 -18.54
C LEU A 12 -8.82 7.74 -19.21
N GLY A 13 -10.11 7.95 -18.92
CA GLY A 13 -11.20 7.10 -19.40
C GLY A 13 -11.17 5.68 -18.84
N VAL A 14 -10.69 5.52 -17.60
CA VAL A 14 -10.60 4.23 -16.91
C VAL A 14 -11.77 4.10 -15.94
N ASP A 15 -12.87 3.54 -16.44
CA ASP A 15 -14.14 3.50 -15.69
C ASP A 15 -14.36 2.19 -14.92
N ARG A 16 -13.57 1.15 -15.22
CA ARG A 16 -13.63 -0.16 -14.53
C ARG A 16 -12.25 -0.78 -14.42
N PHE A 17 -11.83 -1.10 -13.21
CA PHE A 17 -10.47 -1.59 -12.96
C PHE A 17 -10.38 -2.46 -11.71
N ILE A 18 -9.23 -3.13 -11.55
CA ILE A 18 -8.86 -3.83 -10.33
C ILE A 18 -7.91 -2.93 -9.54
N LEU A 19 -8.27 -2.61 -8.30
CA LEU A 19 -7.46 -1.74 -7.46
C LEU A 19 -6.47 -2.58 -6.67
N MET A 20 -5.18 -2.46 -7.00
CA MET A 20 -4.11 -3.20 -6.33
C MET A 20 -3.24 -2.24 -5.51
N GLY A 21 -3.28 -2.37 -4.19
CA GLY A 21 -2.69 -1.41 -3.25
C GLY A 21 -1.70 -2.04 -2.29
N HIS A 22 -0.59 -1.35 -2.03
CA HIS A 22 0.41 -1.73 -1.02
C HIS A 22 0.36 -0.83 0.21
N SER A 23 0.64 -1.40 1.38
CA SER A 23 0.76 -0.67 2.65
C SER A 23 -0.48 0.19 2.92
N ILE A 24 -0.33 1.46 3.28
CA ILE A 24 -1.42 2.40 3.58
C ILE A 24 -2.53 2.47 2.52
N ALA A 25 -2.24 2.08 1.27
CA ALA A 25 -3.25 1.98 0.23
C ALA A 25 -4.39 1.01 0.57
N GLY A 26 -4.26 0.13 1.58
CA GLY A 26 -5.38 -0.65 2.10
C GLY A 26 -6.48 0.21 2.74
N LEU A 27 -6.11 1.25 3.50
CA LEU A 27 -7.05 2.20 4.08
C LEU A 27 -7.73 3.06 3.00
N TYR A 28 -6.94 3.55 2.04
CA TYR A 28 -7.50 4.31 0.93
C TYR A 28 -8.30 3.44 -0.04
N GLY A 29 -7.93 2.17 -0.18
CA GLY A 29 -8.61 1.19 -1.01
C GLY A 29 -10.02 0.94 -0.53
N VAL A 30 -10.21 0.68 0.76
CA VAL A 30 -11.56 0.50 1.33
C VAL A 30 -12.38 1.80 1.23
N SER A 31 -11.74 2.96 1.44
CA SER A 31 -12.42 4.24 1.28
C SER A 31 -12.81 4.51 -0.17
N TYR A 32 -11.95 4.16 -1.14
CA TYR A 32 -12.22 4.32 -2.57
C TYR A 32 -13.38 3.43 -2.99
N VAL A 33 -13.32 2.14 -2.67
CA VAL A 33 -14.38 1.17 -2.99
C VAL A 33 -15.73 1.61 -2.43
N ASN A 34 -15.77 2.09 -1.18
CA ASN A 34 -17.03 2.54 -0.57
C ASN A 34 -17.56 3.85 -1.17
N THR A 35 -16.70 4.65 -1.80
CA THR A 35 -17.08 5.92 -2.44
C THR A 35 -17.50 5.71 -3.91
N TYR A 36 -16.80 4.84 -4.63
CA TYR A 36 -16.99 4.57 -6.06
C TYR A 36 -17.12 3.05 -6.33
N PRO A 37 -18.14 2.38 -5.78
CA PRO A 37 -18.25 0.92 -5.83
C PRO A 37 -18.39 0.35 -7.24
N ASP A 38 -18.96 1.12 -8.17
CA ASP A 38 -19.23 0.66 -9.54
C ASP A 38 -17.97 0.62 -10.43
N GLU A 39 -16.88 1.26 -9.99
CA GLU A 39 -15.62 1.35 -10.74
C GLU A 39 -14.66 0.19 -10.42
N VAL A 40 -14.76 -0.40 -9.23
CA VAL A 40 -13.79 -1.37 -8.73
C VAL A 40 -14.31 -2.80 -8.88
N LEU A 41 -13.63 -3.60 -9.70
CA LEU A 41 -13.96 -4.99 -9.96
C LEU A 41 -13.45 -5.94 -8.86
N ALA A 42 -12.35 -5.58 -8.21
CA ALA A 42 -11.72 -6.33 -7.14
C ALA A 42 -10.72 -5.43 -6.40
N PHE A 43 -10.49 -5.70 -5.12
CA PHE A 43 -9.37 -5.14 -4.38
C PHE A 43 -8.29 -6.20 -4.13
N ILE A 44 -7.04 -5.85 -4.46
CA ILE A 44 -5.87 -6.71 -4.26
C ILE A 44 -4.89 -6.00 -3.31
N GLY A 45 -4.83 -6.47 -2.06
CA GLY A 45 -3.90 -5.94 -1.06
C GLY A 45 -2.54 -6.63 -1.15
N ILE A 46 -1.45 -5.86 -1.16
CA ILE A 46 -0.08 -6.37 -1.03
C ILE A 46 0.51 -5.85 0.26
N ASP A 47 0.54 -6.69 1.28
CA ASP A 47 0.91 -6.34 2.65
C ASP A 47 0.31 -5.00 3.08
N SER A 48 -0.99 -4.85 2.79
CA SER A 48 -1.73 -3.61 2.92
C SER A 48 -2.12 -3.34 4.35
N SER A 49 -2.36 -2.09 4.70
CA SER A 49 -2.90 -1.73 6.00
C SER A 49 -4.36 -2.16 6.14
N VAL A 50 -4.71 -2.71 7.30
CA VAL A 50 -6.08 -3.03 7.66
C VAL A 50 -6.68 -1.83 8.41
N PRO A 51 -7.92 -1.40 8.14
CA PRO A 51 -8.47 -0.17 8.73
C PRO A 51 -8.47 -0.14 10.26
N ASN A 52 -8.67 -1.30 10.91
CA ASN A 52 -8.69 -1.43 12.37
C ASN A 52 -7.33 -1.82 12.99
N GLN A 53 -6.22 -1.70 12.25
CA GLN A 53 -4.91 -2.10 12.77
C GLN A 53 -4.46 -1.21 13.94
N PRO A 54 -3.79 -1.79 14.96
CA PRO A 54 -3.29 -1.04 16.10
C PRO A 54 -2.08 -0.17 15.72
N GLY A 55 -1.76 0.81 16.57
CA GLY A 55 -0.48 1.53 16.51
C GLY A 55 -0.37 2.65 15.48
N MET A 56 -1.48 3.13 14.91
CA MET A 56 -1.47 4.19 13.88
C MET A 56 -1.54 5.63 14.43
N ASP A 57 -1.71 5.81 15.74
CA ASP A 57 -1.73 7.14 16.39
C ASP A 57 -0.32 7.65 16.76
N VAL A 58 0.69 7.29 15.96
CA VAL A 58 2.10 7.64 16.24
C VAL A 58 2.42 9.04 15.72
N LYS A 59 2.98 9.87 16.60
CA LYS A 59 3.50 11.19 16.23
C LYS A 59 4.84 11.05 15.51
N LEU A 60 4.82 11.19 14.19
CA LEU A 60 6.02 11.19 13.36
C LEU A 60 6.79 12.53 13.50
N PRO A 61 8.15 12.52 13.54
CA PRO A 61 8.97 13.72 13.63
C PRO A 61 9.07 14.44 12.27
N LEU A 62 7.94 14.86 11.72
CA LEU A 62 7.81 15.37 10.34
C LEU A 62 8.74 16.57 10.04
N LYS A 63 8.88 17.51 10.98
CA LYS A 63 9.78 18.68 10.83
C LYS A 63 11.24 18.25 10.70
N SER A 64 11.66 17.25 11.47
CA SER A 64 13.02 16.72 11.41
C SER A 64 13.28 16.00 10.09
N LEU A 65 12.31 15.21 9.60
CA LEU A 65 12.39 14.56 8.29
C LEU A 65 12.53 15.58 7.15
N GLN A 66 11.68 16.62 7.15
CA GLN A 66 11.76 17.70 6.17
C GLN A 66 13.11 18.44 6.22
N PHE A 67 13.63 18.72 7.42
CA PHE A 67 14.94 19.34 7.57
C PHE A 67 16.07 18.45 7.03
N LEU A 68 16.07 17.15 7.35
CA LEU A 68 17.06 16.20 6.85
C LEU A 68 17.05 16.10 5.31
N GLN A 69 15.87 16.13 4.70
CA GLN A 69 15.76 16.15 3.24
C GLN A 69 16.21 17.47 2.63
N GLY A 70 15.72 18.60 3.14
CA GLY A 70 16.04 19.94 2.64
C GLY A 70 17.52 20.35 2.80
N SER A 71 18.17 19.90 3.88
CA SER A 71 19.61 20.11 4.13
C SER A 71 20.50 19.21 3.29
N GLY A 72 19.96 18.13 2.71
CA GLY A 72 20.74 17.11 2.01
C GLY A 72 21.41 16.07 2.90
N LEU A 73 21.25 16.15 4.23
CA LEU A 73 21.74 15.15 5.19
C LEU A 73 21.15 13.76 4.89
N MET A 74 19.90 13.68 4.43
CA MET A 74 19.28 12.43 4.03
C MET A 74 20.06 11.72 2.90
N ARG A 75 20.65 12.47 1.95
CA ARG A 75 21.47 11.88 0.86
C ARG A 75 22.79 11.30 1.38
N LEU A 76 23.35 11.89 2.43
CA LEU A 76 24.55 11.35 3.07
C LEU A 76 24.22 10.03 3.80
N LEU A 77 23.09 10.01 4.52
CA LEU A 77 22.63 8.81 5.23
C LEU A 77 22.37 7.65 4.27
N THR A 78 21.64 7.87 3.17
CA THR A 78 21.33 6.81 2.19
C THR A 78 22.58 6.25 1.51
N LYS A 79 23.59 7.09 1.26
CA LYS A 79 24.87 6.64 0.69
C LYS A 79 25.64 5.71 1.64
N VAL A 80 25.48 5.87 2.95
CA VAL A 80 26.16 5.07 3.97
C VAL A 80 25.36 3.82 4.34
N SER A 81 24.02 3.90 4.39
CA SER A 81 23.14 2.79 4.75
C SER A 81 22.96 1.72 3.66
N GLY A 82 23.45 1.99 2.45
CA GLY A 82 23.25 1.13 1.29
C GLY A 82 22.02 1.53 0.48
N ASP A 83 22.04 1.15 -0.80
CA ASP A 83 21.02 1.51 -1.77
C ASP A 83 19.76 0.61 -1.62
N PRO A 84 18.59 1.18 -1.26
CA PRO A 84 17.36 0.41 -1.06
C PRO A 84 16.85 -0.22 -2.36
N TYR A 85 17.30 0.26 -3.52
CA TYR A 85 16.86 -0.24 -4.83
C TYR A 85 17.79 -1.30 -5.43
N LYS A 86 18.92 -1.61 -4.76
CA LYS A 86 19.98 -2.45 -5.32
C LYS A 86 19.48 -3.84 -5.72
N SER A 87 18.63 -4.44 -4.88
CA SER A 87 18.07 -5.78 -5.07
C SER A 87 16.87 -5.82 -6.02
N LEU A 88 16.40 -4.68 -6.51
CA LEU A 88 15.25 -4.65 -7.42
C LEU A 88 15.63 -5.14 -8.81
N ALA A 89 14.66 -5.80 -9.46
CA ALA A 89 14.77 -6.32 -10.82
C ALA A 89 14.62 -5.24 -11.90
N PHE A 90 15.20 -4.06 -11.67
CA PHE A 90 15.25 -2.95 -12.63
C PHE A 90 16.67 -2.78 -13.18
N ASP A 91 16.81 -2.16 -14.34
CA ASP A 91 18.11 -1.73 -14.85
C ASP A 91 18.70 -0.57 -14.02
N GLU A 92 20.00 -0.35 -14.14
CA GLU A 92 20.70 0.66 -13.33
C GLU A 92 20.28 2.10 -13.64
N HIS A 93 19.82 2.38 -14.87
CA HIS A 93 19.32 3.71 -15.22
C HIS A 93 17.99 3.98 -14.50
N THR A 94 17.08 3.02 -14.49
CA THR A 94 15.81 3.09 -13.75
C THR A 94 16.06 3.24 -12.25
N LYS A 95 16.96 2.44 -11.66
CA LYS A 95 17.33 2.59 -10.24
C LYS A 95 17.90 3.97 -9.94
N GLU A 96 18.71 4.52 -10.85
CA GLU A 96 19.23 5.87 -10.68
C GLU A 96 18.13 6.93 -10.70
N GLN A 97 17.17 6.84 -11.62
CA GLN A 97 16.02 7.74 -11.63
C GLN A 97 15.20 7.64 -10.32
N MET A 98 14.97 6.43 -9.81
CA MET A 98 14.27 6.23 -8.53
C MET A 98 15.01 6.91 -7.36
N ARG A 99 16.35 6.84 -7.33
CA ARG A 99 17.18 7.52 -6.32
C ARG A 99 17.07 9.03 -6.42
N LEU A 100 17.14 9.58 -7.64
CA LEU A 100 17.05 11.02 -7.86
C LEU A 100 15.68 11.56 -7.45
N ILE A 101 14.60 10.91 -7.88
CA ILE A 101 13.23 11.27 -7.51
C ILE A 101 13.07 11.22 -6.00
N SER A 102 13.45 10.12 -5.35
CA SER A 102 13.28 9.98 -3.90
C SER A 102 14.09 11.03 -3.12
N SER A 103 15.32 11.28 -3.55
CA SER A 103 16.17 12.33 -2.97
C SER A 103 15.55 13.73 -3.07
N GLN A 104 14.73 13.97 -4.09
CA GLN A 104 14.08 15.24 -4.33
C GLN A 104 12.72 15.35 -3.63
N VAL A 105 11.86 14.32 -3.70
CA VAL A 105 10.43 14.44 -3.36
C VAL A 105 9.93 13.59 -2.19
N SER A 106 10.74 12.71 -1.59
CA SER A 106 10.29 11.81 -0.50
C SER A 106 9.65 12.48 0.74
N THR A 107 9.86 13.77 1.00
CA THR A 107 9.18 14.54 2.07
C THR A 107 8.59 15.84 1.53
N ASN A 108 8.02 15.82 0.33
CA ASN A 108 7.33 16.98 -0.22
C ASN A 108 6.13 17.40 0.68
N PRO A 109 5.58 18.62 0.52
CA PRO A 109 4.49 19.10 1.36
C PRO A 109 3.26 18.18 1.37
N THR A 110 2.91 17.56 0.23
CA THR A 110 1.77 16.63 0.12
C THR A 110 1.97 15.37 0.95
N MET A 111 3.14 14.73 0.83
CA MET A 111 3.50 13.55 1.63
C MET A 111 3.51 13.87 3.13
N VAL A 112 4.02 15.04 3.51
CA VAL A 112 4.04 15.47 4.91
C VAL A 112 2.64 15.76 5.44
N ASP A 113 1.75 16.29 4.60
CA ASP A 113 0.35 16.51 4.96
C ASP A 113 -0.40 15.18 5.13
N GLU A 114 -0.18 14.21 4.25
CA GLU A 114 -0.71 12.85 4.39
C GLU A 114 -0.27 12.21 5.72
N LEU A 115 1.04 12.22 6.00
CA LEU A 115 1.58 11.65 7.24
C LEU A 115 1.09 12.37 8.50
N ARG A 116 0.75 13.66 8.41
CA ARG A 116 0.16 14.43 9.52
C ARG A 116 -1.25 13.95 9.85
N HIS A 117 -2.02 13.55 8.85
CA HIS A 117 -3.39 13.07 9.00
C HIS A 117 -3.50 11.55 9.13
N LEU A 118 -2.37 10.83 9.16
CA LEU A 118 -2.33 9.37 9.24
C LEU A 118 -3.20 8.82 10.38
N GLY A 119 -2.95 9.27 11.62
CA GLY A 119 -3.69 8.79 12.79
C GLY A 119 -5.19 9.09 12.73
N SER A 120 -5.57 10.29 12.28
CA SER A 120 -6.99 10.64 12.09
C SER A 120 -7.65 9.81 11.00
N ASN A 121 -6.96 9.59 9.87
CA ASN A 121 -7.49 8.79 8.77
C ASN A 121 -7.75 7.35 9.19
N PHE A 122 -6.85 6.74 9.96
CA PHE A 122 -7.06 5.40 10.52
C PHE A 122 -8.20 5.38 11.53
N LYS A 123 -8.31 6.41 12.38
CA LYS A 123 -9.41 6.52 13.34
C LYS A 123 -10.77 6.61 12.64
N ASP A 124 -10.87 7.44 11.60
CA ASP A 124 -12.11 7.66 10.86
C ASP A 124 -12.47 6.45 10.00
N GLY A 125 -11.46 5.73 9.47
CA GLY A 125 -11.63 4.53 8.68
C GLY A 125 -11.79 3.23 9.48
N ALA A 126 -11.64 3.24 10.81
CA ALA A 126 -11.51 2.02 11.62
C ALA A 126 -12.68 1.02 11.51
N GLN A 127 -13.86 1.49 11.12
CA GLN A 127 -15.07 0.66 10.94
C GLN A 127 -15.40 0.38 9.47
N MET A 128 -14.57 0.84 8.53
CA MET A 128 -14.79 0.60 7.11
C MET A 128 -14.48 -0.85 6.76
N THR A 129 -15.39 -1.46 6.01
CA THR A 129 -15.25 -2.80 5.45
C THR A 129 -15.42 -2.73 3.93
N TYR A 130 -14.95 -3.74 3.22
CA TYR A 130 -15.26 -3.90 1.80
C TYR A 130 -16.71 -4.40 1.62
N PRO A 131 -17.37 -4.12 0.49
CA PRO A 131 -18.64 -4.73 0.15
C PRO A 131 -18.53 -6.25 0.14
N HIS A 132 -19.56 -6.93 0.66
CA HIS A 132 -19.56 -8.39 0.82
C HIS A 132 -19.29 -9.15 -0.48
N ASP A 133 -19.81 -8.68 -1.60
CA ASP A 133 -19.68 -9.38 -2.89
C ASP A 133 -18.46 -8.90 -3.71
N LEU A 134 -17.65 -7.97 -3.19
CA LEU A 134 -16.44 -7.54 -3.88
C LEU A 134 -15.33 -8.61 -3.74
N PRO A 135 -14.74 -9.09 -4.84
CA PRO A 135 -13.54 -9.92 -4.80
C PRO A 135 -12.39 -9.24 -4.05
N LEU A 136 -11.84 -9.95 -3.07
CA LEU A 136 -10.83 -9.45 -2.15
C LEU A 136 -9.68 -10.48 -2.05
N LEU A 137 -8.51 -10.13 -2.57
CA LEU A 137 -7.30 -10.95 -2.46
C LEU A 137 -6.23 -10.21 -1.68
N LEU A 138 -5.73 -10.81 -0.61
CA LEU A 138 -4.75 -10.19 0.28
C LEU A 138 -3.48 -11.03 0.32
N PHE A 139 -2.40 -10.51 -0.25
CA PHE A 139 -1.05 -11.06 -0.06
C PHE A 139 -0.47 -10.47 1.22
N VAL A 140 -0.05 -11.30 2.17
CA VAL A 140 0.30 -10.84 3.52
C VAL A 140 1.66 -11.36 3.92
N GLN A 141 2.50 -10.53 4.52
CA GLN A 141 3.77 -10.98 5.09
C GLN A 141 3.49 -12.04 6.16
N SER A 142 3.99 -13.26 5.95
CA SER A 142 3.69 -14.41 6.82
C SER A 142 4.33 -14.30 8.21
N ASN A 143 5.44 -13.55 8.33
CA ASN A 143 6.14 -13.32 9.58
C ASN A 143 6.40 -11.83 9.78
N ASN A 144 5.52 -11.15 10.51
CA ASN A 144 5.67 -9.75 10.88
C ASN A 144 6.15 -9.65 12.35
N GLU A 145 7.44 -9.41 12.54
CA GLU A 145 8.07 -9.31 13.87
C GLU A 145 7.49 -8.21 14.76
N ASN A 146 6.86 -7.20 14.16
CA ASN A 146 6.26 -6.08 14.88
C ASN A 146 4.77 -6.30 15.20
N ASN A 147 4.14 -7.30 14.57
CA ASN A 147 2.73 -7.58 14.76
C ASN A 147 2.42 -9.06 14.47
N GLU A 148 2.45 -9.89 15.51
CA GLU A 148 2.10 -11.31 15.42
C GLU A 148 0.64 -11.56 14.96
N GLN A 149 -0.23 -10.55 15.11
CA GLN A 149 -1.63 -10.62 14.66
C GLN A 149 -1.82 -10.19 13.20
N TRP A 150 -0.73 -9.94 12.46
CA TRP A 150 -0.83 -9.40 11.10
C TRP A 150 -1.61 -10.29 10.14
N VAL A 151 -1.30 -11.59 10.09
CA VAL A 151 -2.05 -12.56 9.28
C VAL A 151 -3.49 -12.71 9.78
N PRO A 152 -3.76 -12.96 11.09
CA PRO A 152 -5.12 -12.99 11.62
C PRO A 152 -5.98 -11.76 11.28
N LEU A 153 -5.42 -10.54 11.35
CA LEU A 153 -6.14 -9.31 10.99
C LEU A 153 -6.60 -9.30 9.53
N HIS A 154 -5.77 -9.80 8.62
CA HIS A 154 -6.12 -9.92 7.21
C HIS A 154 -7.11 -11.06 6.95
N GLU A 155 -7.02 -12.16 7.70
CA GLU A 155 -8.01 -13.23 7.63
C GLU A 155 -9.39 -12.74 8.07
N GLU A 156 -9.47 -11.95 9.15
CA GLU A 156 -10.72 -11.32 9.59
C GLU A 156 -11.27 -10.32 8.55
N GLN A 157 -10.40 -9.55 7.90
CA GLN A 157 -10.81 -8.68 6.80
C GLN A 157 -11.35 -9.48 5.61
N ALA A 158 -10.67 -10.56 5.22
CA ALA A 158 -11.09 -11.41 4.10
C ALA A 158 -12.44 -12.11 4.37
N LYS A 159 -12.72 -12.53 5.61
CA LYS A 159 -13.99 -13.16 6.01
C LYS A 159 -15.23 -12.28 5.78
N GLN A 160 -15.05 -10.97 5.63
CA GLN A 160 -16.15 -10.03 5.37
C GLN A 160 -16.62 -10.08 3.91
N SER A 161 -15.83 -10.68 3.00
CA SER A 161 -16.17 -10.86 1.59
C SER A 161 -16.50 -12.32 1.28
N ALA A 162 -17.55 -12.57 0.50
CA ALA A 162 -17.90 -13.88 -0.05
C ALA A 162 -16.79 -14.49 -0.91
N HIS A 163 -15.89 -13.64 -1.42
CA HIS A 163 -14.81 -13.99 -2.33
C HIS A 163 -13.44 -13.69 -1.70
N GLY A 164 -13.37 -13.48 -0.39
CA GLY A 164 -12.14 -13.15 0.33
C GLY A 164 -11.11 -14.30 0.31
N LYS A 165 -9.86 -13.99 -0.03
CA LYS A 165 -8.73 -14.93 0.04
C LYS A 165 -7.50 -14.24 0.60
N VAL A 166 -6.83 -14.90 1.55
CA VAL A 166 -5.52 -14.49 2.06
C VAL A 166 -4.45 -15.46 1.55
N ILE A 167 -3.31 -14.91 1.12
CA ILE A 167 -2.12 -15.67 0.73
C ILE A 167 -0.95 -15.17 1.57
N PRO A 168 -0.58 -15.87 2.66
CA PRO A 168 0.62 -15.56 3.42
C PRO A 168 1.88 -15.83 2.57
N MET A 169 2.82 -14.90 2.57
CA MET A 169 4.06 -14.96 1.80
C MET A 169 5.27 -14.69 2.69
N GLU A 170 6.30 -15.52 2.59
CA GLU A 170 7.58 -15.27 3.26
C GLU A 170 8.34 -14.13 2.57
N GLY A 171 8.61 -13.06 3.31
CA GLY A 171 9.31 -11.90 2.78
C GLY A 171 9.32 -10.72 3.75
N SER A 172 9.78 -9.57 3.24
CA SER A 172 9.64 -8.28 3.93
C SER A 172 8.31 -7.61 3.60
N HIS A 173 8.02 -6.48 4.24
CA HIS A 173 6.87 -5.61 3.91
C HIS A 173 6.73 -5.33 2.40
N TYR A 174 7.84 -5.20 1.69
CA TYR A 174 7.87 -4.94 0.25
C TYR A 174 7.74 -6.24 -0.57
N LEU A 175 6.68 -7.03 -0.35
CA LEU A 175 6.43 -8.28 -1.09
C LEU A 175 6.42 -8.06 -2.61
N HIS A 176 5.87 -6.93 -3.08
CA HIS A 176 5.87 -6.57 -4.50
C HIS A 176 7.27 -6.31 -5.09
N HIS A 177 8.31 -6.12 -4.28
CA HIS A 177 9.69 -6.01 -4.77
C HIS A 177 10.33 -7.37 -5.01
N THR A 178 10.04 -8.37 -4.18
CA THR A 178 10.76 -9.65 -4.17
C THR A 178 9.92 -10.82 -4.67
N LYS A 179 8.59 -10.73 -4.60
CA LYS A 179 7.62 -11.80 -4.92
C LYS A 179 6.69 -11.45 -6.09
N PHE A 180 6.98 -10.39 -6.85
CA PHE A 180 6.09 -9.90 -7.93
C PHE A 180 5.65 -10.98 -8.94
N LYS A 181 6.52 -11.94 -9.27
CA LYS A 181 6.16 -13.05 -10.18
C LYS A 181 5.13 -13.99 -9.57
N GLU A 182 5.31 -14.33 -8.30
CA GLU A 182 4.42 -15.21 -7.54
C GLU A 182 3.08 -14.50 -7.32
N ILE A 183 3.10 -13.23 -6.89
CA ILE A 183 1.92 -12.37 -6.77
C ILE A 183 1.13 -12.33 -8.09
N ALA A 184 1.81 -12.10 -9.22
CA ALA A 184 1.15 -12.02 -10.52
C ALA A 184 0.53 -13.36 -10.95
N GLN A 185 1.13 -14.49 -10.59
CA GLN A 185 0.60 -15.82 -10.89
C GLN A 185 -0.63 -16.12 -10.02
N GLU A 186 -0.52 -15.96 -8.71
CA GLU A 186 -1.61 -16.17 -7.75
C GLU A 186 -2.81 -15.26 -8.03
N PHE A 187 -2.55 -14.00 -8.38
CA PHE A 187 -3.58 -13.06 -8.83
C PHE A 187 -4.34 -13.60 -10.04
N LYS A 188 -3.62 -14.02 -11.09
CA LYS A 188 -4.25 -14.55 -12.31
C LYS A 188 -5.06 -15.81 -12.03
N ASP A 189 -4.58 -16.68 -11.15
CA ASP A 189 -5.28 -17.92 -10.83
C ASP A 189 -6.49 -17.67 -9.95
N TYR A 190 -6.42 -16.73 -9.02
CA TYR A 190 -7.59 -16.25 -8.27
C TYR A 190 -8.65 -15.65 -9.20
N MET A 191 -8.27 -14.75 -10.12
CA MET A 191 -9.22 -14.13 -11.05
C MET A 191 -9.96 -15.14 -11.95
N LYS A 192 -9.34 -16.27 -12.30
CA LYS A 192 -10.01 -17.34 -13.06
C LYS A 192 -11.07 -18.11 -12.26
N GLN A 193 -11.00 -18.10 -10.93
CA GLN A 193 -11.91 -18.85 -10.05
C GLN A 193 -13.20 -18.07 -9.75
N ILE A 194 -13.15 -16.75 -9.86
CA ILE A 194 -14.25 -15.84 -9.53
C ILE A 194 -14.96 -15.26 -10.76
N GLN A 195 -14.49 -15.61 -11.97
CA GLN A 195 -15.09 -15.24 -13.25
C GLN A 195 -15.99 -16.35 -13.81
#